data_AF-A0A5M9I2N7-F1
#
_entry.id   AF-A0A5M9I2N7-F1
#
_cell.length_a   1.000
_cell.length_b   1.000
_cell.length_c   1.000
_cell.angle_alpha   90.00
_cell.angle_beta   90.00
_cell.angle_gamma   90.00
#
_symmetry.space_group_name_H-M   'P 1'
#
loop_
_entity.id
_entity.type
_entity.pdbx_description
1 polymer ?
#
loop_
_entity_poly.entity_id
_entity_poly.type
_entity_poly.pdbx_seq_one_letter_code
_entity_poly.pdbx_strand_id
1 'polypeptide(L)'
;MFAWEEESPSDIRFLLASALEGQGKTQESLNLCREWTAKEPDNPYAVAALVYAKMNANDLEGAEEIVKQHISDSAVCDEDNDVIFAAAVRLYQKNGNKEMEKKMDNAREEYDKKLGAYLMGLGDEFEFGDEEEFVDDELPFN
;
A
#
# COMPACT_ATOMS: atom_id res chain seq x y z
N MET A 1 29.84 -15.38 14.50
CA MET A 1 29.85 -14.86 13.11
C MET A 1 28.50 -14.21 12.91
N PHE A 2 28.44 -12.90 12.72
CA PHE A 2 27.18 -12.22 12.41
C PHE A 2 26.87 -12.50 10.94
N ALA A 3 25.84 -13.30 10.69
CA ALA A 3 25.24 -13.42 9.37
C ALA A 3 24.27 -12.24 9.25
N TRP A 4 24.74 -11.14 8.68
CA TRP A 4 23.84 -10.04 8.32
C TRP A 4 23.06 -10.51 7.10
N GLU A 5 21.78 -10.80 7.29
CA GLU A 5 20.85 -10.94 6.18
C GLU A 5 20.51 -9.53 5.70
N GLU A 6 20.60 -9.32 4.39
CA GLU A 6 20.19 -8.06 3.77
C GLU A 6 18.68 -7.94 3.92
N GLU A 7 18.24 -7.26 4.98
CA GLU A 7 16.88 -6.77 5.12
C GLU A 7 16.68 -5.70 4.04
N SER A 8 16.26 -6.14 2.86
CA SER A 8 15.80 -5.24 1.81
C SER A 8 14.39 -4.76 2.19
N PRO A 9 14.22 -3.46 2.51
CA PRO A 9 12.91 -2.90 2.87
C PRO A 9 11.90 -3.12 1.75
N SER A 10 10.62 -3.23 2.11
CA SER A 10 9.52 -3.43 1.18
C SER A 10 9.56 -2.47 -0.01
N ASP A 11 9.89 -1.20 0.23
CA ASP A 11 9.98 -0.17 -0.80
C ASP A 11 11.01 -0.51 -1.89
N ILE A 12 12.18 -1.02 -1.50
CA ILE A 12 13.24 -1.37 -2.45
C ILE A 12 12.80 -2.57 -3.31
N ARG A 13 12.18 -3.58 -2.70
CA ARG A 13 11.65 -4.75 -3.43
C ARG A 13 10.52 -4.37 -4.37
N PHE A 14 9.63 -3.48 -3.92
CA PHE A 14 8.54 -2.97 -4.74
C PHE A 14 9.05 -2.21 -5.97
N LEU A 15 10.04 -1.32 -5.78
CA LEU A 15 10.70 -0.60 -6.87
C LEU A 15 11.43 -1.55 -7.82
N LEU A 16 12.10 -2.59 -7.30
CA LEU A 16 12.77 -3.60 -8.12
C LEU A 16 11.78 -4.36 -8.99
N ALA A 17 10.64 -4.81 -8.43
CA ALA A 17 9.59 -5.46 -9.19
C ALA A 17 9.08 -4.55 -10.33
N SER A 18 8.79 -3.28 -10.01
CA SER A 18 8.38 -2.28 -11.00
C SER A 18 9.42 -2.08 -12.11
N ALA A 19 10.70 -2.00 -11.75
CA ALA A 19 11.80 -1.82 -12.70
C ALA A 19 11.99 -3.03 -13.63
N LEU A 20 11.77 -4.25 -13.13
CA LEU A 20 11.79 -5.47 -13.95
C LEU A 20 10.66 -5.45 -14.99
N GLU A 21 9.45 -5.04 -14.61
CA GLU A 21 8.33 -4.87 -15.55
C GLU A 21 8.61 -3.81 -16.60
N GLY A 22 9.17 -2.65 -16.20
CA GLY A 22 9.55 -1.59 -17.13
C GLY A 22 10.60 -2.03 -18.17
N GLN A 23 11.38 -3.07 -17.88
CA GLN A 23 12.34 -3.70 -18.80
C GLN A 23 11.73 -4.83 -19.65
N GLY A 24 10.43 -5.11 -19.51
CA GLY A 24 9.76 -6.23 -20.17
C GLY A 24 10.10 -7.60 -19.56
N LYS A 25 10.73 -7.64 -18.38
CA LYS A 25 11.09 -8.88 -17.67
C LYS A 25 9.95 -9.36 -16.78
N THR A 26 8.75 -9.45 -17.33
CA THR A 26 7.51 -9.75 -16.60
C THR A 26 7.56 -11.06 -15.82
N GLN A 27 8.19 -12.10 -16.38
CA GLN A 27 8.29 -13.38 -15.66
C GLN A 27 9.26 -13.33 -14.47
N GLU A 28 10.36 -12.55 -14.57
CA GLU A 28 11.30 -12.36 -13.46
C GLU A 28 10.62 -11.58 -12.33
N SER A 29 9.91 -10.50 -12.65
CA SER A 29 9.11 -9.72 -11.71
C SER A 29 8.05 -10.58 -11.01
N LEU A 30 7.27 -11.36 -11.78
CA LEU A 30 6.23 -12.22 -11.23
C LEU A 30 6.80 -13.27 -10.27
N ASN A 31 7.94 -13.86 -10.59
CA ASN A 31 8.60 -14.83 -9.71
C ASN A 31 9.10 -14.16 -8.43
N LEU A 32 9.72 -12.98 -8.54
CA LEU A 32 10.18 -12.19 -7.40
C LEU A 32 9.01 -11.87 -6.45
N CYS A 33 7.89 -11.37 -6.98
CA CYS A 33 6.73 -11.03 -6.16
C CYS A 33 6.14 -12.28 -5.49
N ARG A 34 6.05 -13.42 -6.21
CA ARG A 34 5.56 -14.69 -5.63
C ARG A 34 6.43 -15.17 -4.48
N GLU A 35 7.74 -15.14 -4.64
CA GLU A 35 8.68 -15.54 -3.58
C GLU A 35 8.59 -14.59 -2.39
N TRP A 36 8.43 -13.29 -2.64
CA TRP A 36 8.30 -12.29 -1.59
C TRP A 36 7.00 -12.48 -0.79
N THR A 37 5.85 -12.58 -1.44
CA THR A 37 4.56 -12.84 -0.76
C THR A 37 4.56 -14.19 -0.04
N ALA A 38 5.27 -15.21 -0.55
CA ALA A 38 5.38 -16.50 0.15
C ALA A 38 6.21 -16.42 1.44
N LYS A 39 7.22 -15.54 1.49
CA LYS A 39 8.02 -15.30 2.70
C LYS A 39 7.32 -14.37 3.69
N GLU A 40 6.58 -13.39 3.18
CA GLU A 40 5.94 -12.34 3.95
C GLU A 40 4.46 -12.20 3.50
N PRO A 41 3.59 -13.16 3.85
CA PRO A 41 2.20 -13.17 3.39
C PRO A 41 1.38 -12.01 3.95
N ASP A 42 1.72 -11.54 5.15
CA ASP A 42 1.05 -10.43 5.81
C ASP A 42 1.61 -9.06 5.38
N ASN A 43 2.60 -9.01 4.47
CA ASN A 43 3.16 -7.76 3.99
C ASN A 43 2.31 -7.17 2.86
N PRO A 44 1.63 -6.03 3.09
CA PRO A 44 0.70 -5.43 2.13
C PRO A 44 1.39 -4.98 0.84
N TYR A 45 2.66 -4.57 0.91
CA TYR A 45 3.45 -4.21 -0.27
C TYR A 45 3.79 -5.44 -1.12
N ALA A 46 4.09 -6.58 -0.49
CA ALA A 46 4.34 -7.83 -1.22
C ALA A 46 3.08 -8.28 -1.96
N VAL A 47 1.93 -8.20 -1.31
CA VAL A 47 0.62 -8.51 -1.91
C VAL A 47 0.32 -7.57 -3.07
N ALA A 48 0.44 -6.26 -2.88
CA ALA A 48 0.19 -5.29 -3.93
C ALA A 48 1.15 -5.45 -5.13
N ALA A 49 2.44 -5.70 -4.87
CA ALA A 49 3.42 -5.98 -5.91
C ALA A 49 3.06 -7.23 -6.73
N LEU A 50 2.55 -8.28 -6.07
CA LEU A 50 2.09 -9.49 -6.75
C LEU A 50 0.85 -9.23 -7.62
N VAL A 51 -0.10 -8.41 -7.15
CA VAL A 51 -1.27 -7.98 -7.94
C VAL A 51 -0.80 -7.26 -9.21
N TYR A 52 0.09 -6.27 -9.09
CA TYR A 52 0.62 -5.55 -10.25
C TYR A 52 1.40 -6.47 -11.22
N ALA A 53 2.23 -7.37 -10.71
CA ALA A 53 2.97 -8.31 -11.56
C ALA A 53 2.04 -9.25 -12.34
N LYS A 54 0.99 -9.77 -11.70
CA LYS A 54 -0.04 -10.59 -12.37
C LYS A 54 -0.81 -9.78 -13.42
N MET A 55 -1.17 -8.54 -13.11
CA MET A 55 -1.78 -7.64 -14.09
C MET A 55 -0.90 -7.44 -15.33
N ASN A 56 0.41 -7.25 -15.15
CA ASN A 56 1.35 -7.05 -16.25
C ASN A 56 1.58 -8.34 -17.05
N ALA A 57 1.51 -9.51 -16.41
CA ALA A 57 1.45 -10.81 -17.06
C ALA A 57 0.10 -11.11 -17.75
N ASN A 58 -0.86 -10.18 -17.74
CA ASN A 58 -2.25 -10.34 -18.21
C ASN A 58 -3.05 -11.45 -17.48
N ASP A 59 -2.61 -11.86 -16.29
CA ASP A 59 -3.34 -12.75 -15.38
C ASP A 59 -4.28 -11.92 -14.49
N LEU A 60 -5.34 -11.36 -15.10
CA LEU A 60 -6.30 -10.51 -14.38
C LEU A 60 -7.15 -11.30 -13.38
N GLU A 61 -7.54 -12.53 -13.73
CA GLU A 61 -8.30 -13.42 -12.85
C GLU A 61 -7.50 -13.80 -11.62
N GLY A 62 -6.23 -14.20 -11.81
CA GLY A 62 -5.34 -14.51 -10.71
C GLY A 62 -4.96 -13.29 -9.88
N ALA A 63 -4.96 -12.08 -10.44
CA ALA A 63 -4.79 -10.84 -9.66
C ALA A 63 -6.02 -10.56 -8.79
N GLU A 64 -7.22 -10.79 -9.31
CA GLU A 64 -8.47 -10.61 -8.58
C GLU A 64 -8.63 -11.59 -7.43
N GLU A 65 -8.16 -12.83 -7.60
CA GLU A 65 -8.14 -13.82 -6.53
C GLU A 65 -7.29 -13.35 -5.34
N ILE A 66 -6.11 -12.79 -5.60
CA ILE A 66 -5.23 -12.24 -4.54
C ILE A 66 -5.92 -11.07 -3.83
N VAL A 67 -6.55 -10.16 -4.57
CA VAL A 67 -7.31 -9.05 -3.97
C VAL A 67 -8.42 -9.57 -3.06
N LYS A 68 -9.20 -10.56 -3.50
CA LYS A 68 -10.30 -11.15 -2.68
C LYS A 68 -9.81 -11.87 -1.43
N GLN A 69 -8.59 -12.41 -1.45
CA GLN A 69 -7.99 -13.06 -0.29
C GLN A 69 -7.60 -12.06 0.81
N HIS A 70 -7.21 -10.83 0.43
CA HIS A 70 -6.69 -9.84 1.37
C HIS A 70 -7.69 -8.72 1.69
N ILE A 71 -8.59 -8.41 0.75
CA ILE A 71 -9.66 -7.42 0.91
C ILE A 71 -10.99 -8.16 0.99
N SER A 72 -11.51 -8.27 2.22
CA SER A 72 -12.87 -8.77 2.45
C SER A 72 -13.93 -7.74 2.03
N ASP A 73 -15.18 -8.18 1.85
CA ASP A 73 -16.26 -7.27 1.43
C ASP A 73 -16.57 -6.15 2.41
N SER A 74 -16.20 -6.34 3.68
CA SER A 74 -16.32 -5.38 4.78
C SER A 74 -14.99 -4.73 5.16
N ALA A 75 -13.93 -4.96 4.40
CA ALA A 75 -12.62 -4.36 4.68
C ALA A 75 -12.70 -2.84 4.57
N VAL A 76 -12.13 -2.16 5.56
CA VAL A 76 -11.99 -0.70 5.58
C VAL A 76 -10.57 -0.37 5.13
N CYS A 77 -10.43 0.63 4.27
CA CYS A 77 -9.12 1.14 3.88
C CYS A 77 -8.49 1.89 5.07
N ASP A 78 -7.24 1.57 5.38
CA ASP A 78 -6.44 2.17 6.46
C ASP A 78 -4.96 2.29 6.03
N GLU A 79 -4.09 2.74 6.94
CA GLU A 79 -2.66 2.93 6.68
C GLU A 79 -1.90 1.64 6.36
N ASP A 80 -2.40 0.48 6.80
CA ASP A 80 -1.73 -0.80 6.59
C ASP A 80 -2.09 -1.43 5.24
N ASN A 81 -3.29 -1.18 4.73
CA ASN A 81 -3.81 -1.88 3.55
C ASN A 81 -4.07 -0.99 2.33
N ASP A 82 -3.85 0.33 2.42
CA ASP A 82 -4.11 1.31 1.36
C ASP A 82 -3.45 0.92 0.02
N VAL A 83 -2.24 0.37 0.07
CA VAL A 83 -1.48 -0.06 -1.10
C VAL A 83 -2.14 -1.21 -1.85
N ILE A 84 -2.82 -2.11 -1.13
CA ILE A 84 -3.59 -3.20 -1.73
C ILE A 84 -4.85 -2.65 -2.40
N PHE A 85 -5.52 -1.68 -1.76
CA PHE A 85 -6.67 -0.98 -2.34
C PHE A 85 -6.26 -0.22 -3.62
N ALA A 86 -5.11 0.44 -3.63
CA ALA A 86 -4.58 1.12 -4.81
C ALA A 86 -4.30 0.14 -5.97
N ALA A 87 -3.77 -1.05 -5.67
CA ALA A 87 -3.60 -2.11 -6.66
C ALA A 87 -4.95 -2.64 -7.17
N ALA A 88 -5.93 -2.83 -6.27
CA ALA A 88 -7.28 -3.28 -6.62
C ALA A 88 -8.01 -2.30 -7.56
N VAL A 89 -7.95 -0.99 -7.30
CA VAL A 89 -8.52 0.03 -8.21
C VAL A 89 -7.94 -0.11 -9.61
N ARG A 90 -6.61 -0.24 -9.72
CA ARG A 90 -5.93 -0.40 -11.03
C ARG A 90 -6.32 -1.72 -11.72
N LEU A 91 -6.48 -2.80 -10.97
CA LEU A 91 -6.96 -4.07 -11.50
C LEU A 91 -8.36 -3.92 -12.09
N TYR A 92 -9.30 -3.32 -11.35
CA TYR A 92 -10.68 -3.19 -11.79
C TYR A 92 -10.86 -2.18 -12.94
N GLN A 93 -10.00 -1.17 -13.01
CA GLN A 93 -9.87 -0.32 -14.21
C GLN A 93 -9.44 -1.13 -15.43
N LYS A 94 -8.45 -2.02 -15.27
CA LYS A 94 -7.90 -2.81 -16.37
C LYS A 94 -8.85 -3.92 -16.84
N ASN A 95 -9.60 -4.53 -15.93
CA ASN A 95 -10.56 -5.59 -16.26
C ASN A 95 -11.95 -5.06 -16.67
N GLY A 96 -12.22 -3.77 -16.45
CA GLY A 96 -13.47 -3.10 -16.84
C GLY A 96 -14.62 -3.22 -15.83
N ASN A 97 -14.38 -3.76 -14.63
CA ASN A 97 -15.37 -3.88 -13.58
C ASN A 97 -15.54 -2.54 -12.82
N LYS A 98 -16.36 -1.65 -13.39
CA LYS A 98 -16.63 -0.31 -12.85
C LYS A 98 -17.28 -0.29 -11.47
N GLU A 99 -18.00 -1.35 -11.10
CA GLU A 99 -18.66 -1.43 -9.79
C GLU A 99 -17.62 -1.61 -8.69
N MET A 100 -16.74 -2.60 -8.86
CA MET A 100 -15.67 -2.86 -7.91
C MET A 100 -14.61 -1.76 -7.92
N GLU A 101 -14.30 -1.17 -9.08
CA GLU A 101 -13.44 0.01 -9.18
C GLU A 101 -13.94 1.12 -8.25
N LYS A 102 -15.21 1.52 -8.37
CA LYS A 102 -15.81 2.56 -7.53
C LYS A 102 -15.86 2.17 -6.06
N LYS A 103 -16.16 0.91 -5.75
CA LYS A 103 -16.18 0.42 -4.35
C LYS A 103 -14.81 0.62 -3.70
N MET A 104 -13.73 0.22 -4.38
CA MET A 104 -12.37 0.35 -3.86
C MET A 104 -11.91 1.81 -3.82
N ASP A 105 -12.27 2.61 -4.81
CA ASP A 105 -11.88 4.03 -4.87
C ASP A 105 -12.58 4.84 -3.76
N ASN A 106 -13.88 4.64 -3.56
CA ASN A 106 -14.62 5.26 -2.47
C ASN A 106 -14.04 4.91 -1.09
N ALA A 107 -13.62 3.66 -0.88
CA ALA A 107 -12.99 3.24 0.37
C ALA A 107 -11.69 4.03 0.65
N ARG A 108 -10.91 4.31 -0.40
CA ARG A 108 -9.69 5.13 -0.30
C ARG A 108 -10.03 6.60 -0.06
N GLU A 109 -11.03 7.16 -0.75
CA GLU A 109 -11.47 8.54 -0.50
C GLU A 109 -11.98 8.75 0.94
N GLU A 110 -12.67 7.76 1.51
CA GLU A 110 -13.08 7.80 2.91
C GLU A 110 -11.88 7.80 3.87
N TYR A 111 -10.86 7.00 3.58
CA TYR A 111 -9.60 7.00 4.34
C TYR A 111 -8.88 8.34 4.22
N ASP A 112 -8.69 8.87 3.00
CA ASP A 112 -8.05 10.16 2.76
C ASP A 112 -8.76 11.30 3.50
N LYS A 113 -10.11 11.26 3.53
CA LYS A 113 -10.91 12.24 4.28
C LYS A 113 -10.69 12.14 5.79
N LYS A 114 -10.65 10.92 6.34
CA LYS A 114 -10.37 10.68 7.77
C LYS A 114 -8.97 11.16 8.13
N LEU A 115 -7.96 10.80 7.33
CA LEU A 115 -6.58 11.22 7.51
C LEU A 115 -6.46 12.76 7.42
N GLY A 116 -7.12 13.38 6.44
CA GLY A 116 -7.17 14.83 6.31
C GLY A 116 -7.80 15.52 7.52
N ALA A 117 -8.92 14.99 8.03
CA ALA A 117 -9.55 15.52 9.24
C ALA A 117 -8.65 15.39 10.48
N TYR A 118 -7.98 14.24 10.64
CA TYR A 118 -6.99 14.01 11.69
C TYR A 118 -5.83 15.03 11.61
N LEU A 119 -5.23 15.20 10.43
CA LEU A 119 -4.13 16.15 10.22
C LEU A 119 -4.54 17.62 10.39
N MET A 120 -5.81 17.96 10.11
CA MET A 120 -6.37 19.29 10.35
C MET A 120 -6.83 19.51 11.80
N GLY A 121 -6.68 18.52 12.69
CA GLY A 121 -7.14 18.61 14.08
C GLY A 121 -8.67 18.64 14.23
N LEU A 122 -9.39 18.15 13.21
CA LEU A 122 -10.86 18.14 13.13
C LEU A 122 -11.46 16.75 13.47
N GLY A 123 -10.61 15.75 13.71
CA GLY A 123 -11.01 14.39 14.06
C GLY A 123 -11.18 14.23 15.57
N ASP A 124 -12.38 14.53 16.07
CA ASP A 124 -12.88 14.34 17.44
C ASP A 124 -11.99 14.89 18.57
N GLU A 125 -12.34 16.08 19.03
CA GLU A 125 -12.38 16.51 20.44
C GLU A 125 -11.57 15.63 21.42
N PHE A 126 -10.25 15.61 21.26
CA PHE A 126 -9.31 15.27 22.31
C PHE A 126 -8.51 16.53 22.57
N GLU A 127 -8.78 17.10 23.74
CA GLU A 127 -7.95 18.10 24.41
C GLU A 127 -6.47 17.76 24.18
N PHE A 128 -5.81 18.45 23.24
CA PHE A 128 -4.51 18.98 23.60
C PHE A 128 -4.83 19.93 24.75
N GLY A 129 -4.65 19.40 25.97
CA GLY A 129 -4.71 20.20 27.17
C GLY A 129 -3.95 21.49 26.92
N ASP A 130 -4.58 22.58 27.36
CA ASP A 130 -3.95 23.89 27.41
C ASP A 130 -2.46 23.79 27.79
N GLU A 131 -1.65 24.62 27.13
CA GLU A 131 -0.27 24.95 27.47
C GLU A 131 0.82 23.95 27.04
N GLU A 132 1.39 24.17 25.84
CA GLU A 132 2.80 24.58 25.84
C GLU A 132 2.94 25.82 24.97
N GLU A 133 2.94 26.95 25.69
CA GLU A 133 3.54 28.22 25.33
C GLU A 133 4.80 27.95 24.49
N PHE A 134 4.84 28.49 23.26
CA PHE A 134 6.03 28.48 22.42
C PHE A 134 7.09 29.30 23.17
N VAL A 135 7.85 28.65 24.04
CA VAL A 135 8.99 29.28 24.70
C VAL A 135 10.00 29.52 23.60
N ASP A 136 10.14 30.80 23.24
CA ASP A 136 11.22 31.33 22.43
C ASP A 136 12.52 31.25 23.26
N ASP A 137 12.93 30.01 23.58
CA ASP A 137 14.24 29.75 24.14
C ASP A 137 15.22 29.84 22.96
N GLU A 138 15.99 30.93 22.97
CA GLU A 138 17.14 31.18 22.11
C GLU A 138 17.87 29.88 21.79
N LEU A 139 17.71 29.41 20.56
CA LEU A 139 18.48 28.29 20.03
C LEU A 139 19.97 28.58 20.23
N PRO A 140 20.76 27.68 20.84
CA PRO A 140 22.16 27.94 21.14
C PRO A 140 23.00 27.69 19.89
N PHE A 141 22.80 28.51 18.86
CA PHE A 141 23.74 28.65 17.76
C PHE A 141 24.52 29.94 18.00
N ASN A 142 25.55 29.83 18.84
CA ASN A 142 26.68 30.76 18.84
C ASN A 142 27.44 30.66 17.51
#